data_AF-A0A4V2FMM1-F1
#
_entry.id   AF-A0A4V2FMM1-F1
#
_cell.length_a   1.000
_cell.length_b   1.000
_cell.length_c   1.000
_cell.angle_alpha   90.00
_cell.angle_beta   90.00
_cell.angle_gamma   90.00
#
_symmetry.space_group_name_H-M   'P 1'
#
loop_
_entity.id
_entity.type
_entity.pdbx_description
1 polymer ?
#
loop_
_entity_poly.entity_id
_entity_poly.type
_entity_poly.pdbx_seq_one_letter_code
_entity_poly.pdbx_strand_id
1 'polypeptide(L)'
;MAAVLDLIAVARTGPGRPRTRPDRVLADKGYPSRANRRYLAARGIPATIPEKADHAAGRLRRGSRGGRPPGFDPAAYRQRNTVERCFNRLKQWRGIAMRSDKTARAYRAGIALAATLVWIKTDLINTA
;
A
#
# COMPACT_ATOMS: atom_id res chain seq x y z
N MET A 1 -4.82 -6.46 -5.65
CA MET A 1 -3.89 -5.32 -5.84
C MET A 1 -4.23 -4.53 -7.09
N ALA A 2 -4.39 -5.19 -8.25
CA ALA A 2 -4.76 -4.54 -9.52
C ALA A 2 -5.92 -3.54 -9.39
N ALA A 3 -7.08 -3.97 -8.90
CA ALA A 3 -8.24 -3.11 -8.70
C ALA A 3 -7.98 -1.85 -7.86
N VAL A 4 -7.12 -1.92 -6.85
CA VAL A 4 -6.75 -0.73 -6.04
C VAL A 4 -5.83 0.21 -6.83
N LEU A 5 -4.87 -0.36 -7.58
CA LEU A 5 -3.94 0.41 -8.40
C LEU A 5 -4.62 1.03 -9.64
N ASP A 6 -5.74 0.49 -10.09
CA ASP A 6 -6.53 1.03 -11.19
C ASP A 6 -7.36 2.26 -10.76
N LEU A 7 -7.65 2.38 -9.46
CA LEU A 7 -8.34 3.54 -8.87
C LEU A 7 -7.39 4.71 -8.59
N ILE A 8 -6.08 4.54 -8.76
CA ILE A 8 -5.12 5.63 -8.54
C ILE A 8 -5.24 6.65 -9.68
N ALA A 9 -5.64 7.86 -9.34
CA ALA A 9 -5.60 9.01 -10.21
C ALA A 9 -5.13 10.23 -9.40
N VAL A 10 -3.89 10.65 -9.65
CA VAL A 10 -3.32 11.85 -9.02
C VAL A 10 -3.50 13.02 -9.97
N ALA A 11 -4.29 14.01 -9.55
CA ALA A 11 -4.49 15.24 -10.30
C ALA A 11 -3.16 15.98 -10.49
N ARG A 12 -3.01 16.62 -11.63
CA ARG A 12 -1.85 17.48 -11.93
C ARG A 12 -2.18 18.91 -11.57
N THR A 13 -1.18 19.69 -11.17
CA THR A 13 -1.30 21.14 -10.91
C THR A 13 -1.50 21.95 -12.20
N GLY A 14 -1.49 21.31 -13.38
CA GLY A 14 -1.67 21.94 -14.68
C GLY A 14 -2.45 21.04 -15.65
N PRO A 15 -2.57 21.43 -16.94
CA PRO A 15 -3.37 20.70 -17.91
C PRO A 15 -2.84 19.28 -18.17
N GLY A 16 -3.75 18.39 -18.58
CA GLY A 16 -3.45 17.02 -19.00
C GLY A 16 -4.07 15.94 -18.12
N ARG A 17 -3.90 14.68 -18.55
CA ARG A 17 -4.51 13.52 -17.89
C ARG A 17 -3.89 13.27 -16.50
N PRO A 18 -4.70 12.91 -15.49
CA PRO A 18 -4.19 12.50 -14.18
C PRO A 18 -3.16 11.38 -14.28
N ARG A 19 -2.17 11.41 -13.39
CA ARG A 19 -1.17 10.33 -13.30
C ARG A 19 -1.83 9.11 -12.66
N THR A 20 -1.84 7.98 -13.39
CA THR A 20 -2.40 6.71 -12.91
C THR A 20 -1.35 5.66 -12.56
N ARG A 21 -0.08 5.94 -12.85
CA ARG A 21 1.06 5.03 -12.58
C ARG A 21 1.89 5.58 -11.42
N PRO A 22 1.98 4.86 -10.29
CA PRO A 22 2.89 5.22 -9.20
C PRO A 22 4.35 4.97 -9.59
N ASP A 23 5.27 5.70 -8.96
CA ASP A 23 6.72 5.59 -9.21
C ASP A 23 7.29 4.30 -8.64
N ARG A 24 6.70 3.81 -7.54
CA ARG A 24 6.99 2.52 -6.92
C ARG A 24 5.79 2.06 -6.09
N VAL A 25 5.60 0.74 -6.00
CA VAL A 25 4.64 0.12 -5.07
C VAL A 25 5.40 -0.50 -3.91
N LEU A 26 5.05 -0.11 -2.69
CA LEU A 26 5.44 -0.79 -1.46
C LEU A 26 4.27 -1.65 -1.01
N ALA A 27 4.48 -2.95 -0.80
CA ALA A 27 3.41 -3.82 -0.33
C ALA A 27 3.91 -4.83 0.69
N ASP A 28 2.97 -5.29 1.52
CA ASP A 28 3.25 -6.29 2.54
C ASP A 28 3.66 -7.63 1.97
N LYS A 29 4.31 -8.43 2.82
CA LYS A 29 4.67 -9.84 2.57
C LYS A 29 3.48 -10.75 2.22
N GLY A 30 2.24 -10.27 2.36
CA GLY A 30 1.02 -10.94 1.88
C GLY A 30 0.77 -10.80 0.37
N TYR A 31 1.39 -9.83 -0.30
CA TYR A 31 1.17 -9.52 -1.71
C TYR A 31 2.19 -10.06 -2.76
N PRO A 32 3.15 -10.97 -2.47
CA PRO A 32 4.14 -11.41 -3.46
C PRO A 32 3.60 -12.43 -4.48
N SER A 33 2.30 -12.44 -4.78
CA SER A 33 1.71 -13.37 -5.74
C SER A 33 2.27 -13.15 -7.14
N ARG A 34 2.39 -14.24 -7.93
CA ARG A 34 2.84 -14.16 -9.33
C ARG A 34 1.94 -13.23 -10.16
N ALA A 35 0.63 -13.24 -9.90
CA ALA A 35 -0.33 -12.37 -10.57
C ALA A 35 -0.05 -10.89 -10.28
N ASN A 36 0.19 -10.52 -9.01
CA ASN A 36 0.55 -9.15 -8.65
C ASN A 36 1.88 -8.71 -9.28
N ARG A 37 2.89 -9.59 -9.28
CA ARG A 37 4.19 -9.31 -9.91
C ARG A 37 4.09 -9.14 -11.42
N ARG A 38 3.32 -9.99 -12.12
CA ARG A 38 3.05 -9.87 -13.56
C ARG A 38 2.32 -8.57 -13.88
N TYR A 39 1.28 -8.23 -13.13
CA TYR A 39 0.53 -6.98 -13.31
C TYR A 39 1.44 -5.75 -13.18
N LEU A 40 2.28 -5.70 -12.13
CA LEU A 40 3.22 -4.61 -11.93
C LEU A 40 4.27 -4.53 -13.04
N ALA A 41 4.83 -5.66 -13.46
CA ALA A 41 5.80 -5.73 -14.54
C ALA A 41 5.19 -5.28 -15.88
N ALA A 42 3.97 -5.71 -16.19
CA ALA A 42 3.25 -5.30 -17.41
C ALA A 42 2.97 -3.78 -17.44
N ARG A 43 2.77 -3.16 -16.27
CA ARG A 43 2.62 -1.69 -16.13
C ARG A 43 3.96 -0.96 -15.96
N GLY A 44 5.09 -1.67 -15.96
CA GLY A 44 6.43 -1.12 -15.69
C GLY A 44 6.61 -0.56 -14.28
N ILE A 45 5.77 -0.91 -13.31
CA ILE A 45 5.82 -0.32 -11.96
C ILE A 45 6.85 -1.07 -11.10
N PRO A 46 7.92 -0.41 -10.64
CA PRO A 46 8.85 -1.00 -9.68
C PRO A 46 8.13 -1.35 -8.37
N ALA A 47 8.47 -2.48 -7.75
CA ALA A 47 7.80 -2.90 -6.53
C ALA A 47 8.73 -3.49 -5.48
N THR A 48 8.65 -2.94 -4.28
CA THR A 48 9.32 -3.47 -3.09
C THR A 48 8.30 -4.28 -2.29
N ILE A 49 8.34 -5.59 -2.50
CA ILE A 49 7.47 -6.55 -1.80
C ILE A 49 8.38 -7.66 -1.27
N PRO A 50 8.42 -7.91 0.04
CA PRO A 50 9.24 -8.99 0.59
C PRO A 50 8.81 -10.34 0.05
N GLU A 51 9.78 -11.23 -0.18
CA GLU A 51 9.51 -12.62 -0.46
C GLU A 51 9.12 -13.36 0.84
N LYS A 52 8.20 -14.31 0.74
CA LYS A 52 7.89 -15.23 1.85
C LYS A 52 9.02 -16.24 2.02
N ALA A 53 9.33 -16.61 3.26
CA ALA A 53 10.43 -17.53 3.55
C ALA A 53 10.25 -18.87 2.82
N ASP A 54 9.03 -19.42 2.80
CA ASP A 54 8.72 -20.68 2.11
C ASP A 54 8.90 -20.58 0.60
N HIS A 55 8.61 -19.40 0.01
CA HIS A 55 8.81 -19.15 -1.41
C HIS A 55 10.31 -19.07 -1.74
N ALA A 56 11.09 -18.40 -0.89
CA ALA A 56 12.55 -18.37 -1.02
C ALA A 56 13.15 -19.77 -0.87
N ALA A 57 12.72 -20.54 0.13
CA ALA A 57 13.17 -21.91 0.35
C ALA A 57 12.79 -22.84 -0.81
N GLY A 58 11.55 -22.76 -1.30
CA GLY A 58 11.09 -23.53 -2.47
C GLY A 58 11.76 -23.10 -3.78
N ARG A 59 12.22 -21.85 -3.90
CA ARG A 59 13.08 -21.39 -4.99
C ARG A 59 14.47 -22.02 -4.90
N LEU A 60 15.09 -21.98 -3.73
CA LEU A 60 16.41 -22.57 -3.49
C LEU A 60 16.41 -24.09 -3.73
N ARG A 61 15.40 -24.82 -3.24
CA ARG A 61 15.23 -26.26 -3.48
C ARG A 61 15.15 -26.63 -4.96
N ARG A 62 14.67 -25.74 -5.82
CA ARG A 62 14.59 -25.96 -7.28
C ARG A 62 15.90 -25.66 -8.02
N GLY A 63 16.95 -25.19 -7.34
CA GLY A 63 18.24 -24.87 -7.93
C GLY A 63 18.13 -23.90 -9.12
N SER A 64 18.74 -24.26 -10.24
CA SER A 64 18.69 -23.47 -11.49
C SER A 64 17.26 -23.23 -12.02
N ARG A 65 16.34 -24.18 -11.79
CA ARG A 65 14.90 -24.05 -12.13
C ARG A 65 14.14 -23.11 -11.19
N GLY A 66 14.77 -22.66 -10.11
CA GLY A 66 14.21 -21.76 -9.11
C GLY A 66 13.93 -20.35 -9.64
N GLY A 67 14.81 -19.85 -10.52
CA GLY A 67 14.80 -18.48 -11.02
C GLY A 67 15.46 -17.48 -10.07
N ARG A 68 15.57 -16.23 -10.55
CA ARG A 68 16.18 -15.12 -9.80
C ARG A 68 15.29 -14.68 -8.63
N PRO A 69 15.86 -14.35 -7.45
CA PRO A 69 15.09 -13.76 -6.36
C PRO A 69 14.48 -12.42 -6.79
N PRO A 70 13.27 -12.07 -6.30
CA PRO A 70 12.69 -10.75 -6.54
C PRO A 70 13.59 -9.64 -5.99
N GLY A 71 13.68 -8.52 -6.71
CA GLY A 71 14.34 -7.32 -6.17
C GLY A 71 13.63 -6.81 -4.91
N PHE A 72 14.40 -6.54 -3.86
CA PHE A 72 13.92 -5.98 -2.60
C PHE A 72 14.83 -4.82 -2.18
N ASP A 73 14.22 -3.69 -1.83
CA ASP A 73 14.89 -2.49 -1.37
C ASP A 73 14.49 -2.24 0.10
N PRO A 74 15.35 -2.55 1.07
CA PRO A 74 15.06 -2.35 2.49
C PRO A 74 14.83 -0.88 2.86
N ALA A 75 15.53 0.05 2.20
CA ALA A 75 15.41 1.48 2.50
C ALA A 75 14.04 2.00 2.07
N ALA A 76 13.60 1.66 0.86
CA ALA A 76 12.25 1.99 0.40
C ALA A 76 11.18 1.28 1.26
N TYR A 77 11.42 0.02 1.67
CA TYR A 77 10.46 -0.72 2.50
C TYR A 77 10.20 -0.07 3.86
N ARG A 78 11.21 0.59 4.47
CA ARG A 78 11.03 1.33 5.74
C ARG A 78 9.98 2.43 5.66
N GLN A 79 9.73 3.00 4.47
CA GLN A 79 8.71 4.05 4.27
C GLN A 79 7.27 3.53 4.50
N ARG A 80 7.06 2.21 4.54
CA ARG A 80 5.76 1.62 4.92
C ARG A 80 5.31 2.04 6.32
N ASN A 81 6.24 2.32 7.22
CA ASN A 81 5.96 2.77 8.59
C ASN A 81 5.02 4.00 8.61
N THR A 82 5.12 4.90 7.62
CA THR A 82 4.21 6.06 7.50
C THR A 82 2.75 5.61 7.38
N VAL A 83 2.50 4.62 6.53
CA VAL A 83 1.17 4.06 6.31
C VAL A 83 0.70 3.28 7.54
N GLU A 84 1.58 2.50 8.17
CA GLU A 84 1.26 1.76 9.41
C GLU A 84 0.87 2.71 10.56
N ARG A 85 1.62 3.79 10.77
CA ARG A 85 1.28 4.80 11.78
C ARG A 85 -0.06 5.46 11.48
N CYS A 86 -0.36 5.74 10.21
CA CYS A 86 -1.65 6.29 9.81
C CYS A 86 -2.80 5.32 10.17
N PHE A 87 -2.69 4.04 9.80
CA PHE A 87 -3.69 3.04 10.17
C PHE A 87 -3.80 2.85 11.69
N ASN A 88 -2.69 2.89 12.43
CA ASN A 88 -2.70 2.79 13.88
C ASN A 88 -3.42 3.96 14.55
N ARG A 89 -3.29 5.18 14.00
CA ARG A 89 -4.05 6.36 14.45
C ARG A 89 -5.55 6.20 14.16
N LEU A 90 -5.92 5.76 12.95
CA LEU A 90 -7.31 5.50 12.60
C LEU A 90 -7.94 4.43 13.50
N LYS A 91 -7.18 3.38 13.85
CA LYS A 91 -7.62 2.31 14.75
C LYS A 91 -7.74 2.71 16.22
N GLN A 92 -7.33 3.91 16.63
CA GLN A 92 -7.67 4.42 17.97
C GLN A 92 -9.19 4.59 18.12
N TRP A 93 -9.91 4.78 17.01
CA TRP A 93 -11.35 4.88 16.98
C TRP A 93 -11.94 3.46 17.01
N ARG A 94 -12.53 3.09 18.16
CA ARG A 94 -13.05 1.74 18.42
C ARG A 94 -14.02 1.25 17.33
N GLY A 95 -14.89 2.12 16.81
CA GLY A 95 -15.81 1.77 15.72
C GLY A 95 -15.11 1.38 14.41
N ILE A 96 -14.01 2.07 14.07
CA ILE A 96 -13.19 1.76 12.89
C ILE A 96 -12.39 0.47 13.11
N ALA A 97 -11.79 0.31 14.28
CA ALA A 97 -10.97 -0.84 14.62
C ALA A 97 -11.77 -2.16 14.62
N MET A 98 -12.98 -2.13 15.18
CA MET A 98 -13.87 -3.30 15.22
C MET A 98 -14.68 -3.47 13.93
N ARG A 99 -14.72 -2.45 13.06
CA ARG A 99 -15.58 -2.42 11.87
C ARG A 99 -17.04 -2.72 12.24
N SER A 100 -17.55 -2.01 13.24
CA SER A 100 -18.90 -2.24 13.78
C SER A 100 -20.03 -1.65 12.93
N ASP A 101 -19.70 -0.84 11.92
CA ASP A 101 -20.70 -0.23 11.04
C ASP A 101 -21.40 -1.26 10.15
N LYS A 102 -22.73 -1.22 10.13
CA LYS A 102 -23.56 -2.16 9.35
C LYS A 102 -23.46 -1.96 7.84
N THR A 103 -23.13 -0.75 7.38
CA THR A 103 -23.09 -0.42 5.94
C THR A 103 -21.71 0.07 5.53
N ALA A 104 -21.30 -0.26 4.30
CA ALA A 104 -20.05 0.24 3.73
C ALA A 104 -20.01 1.78 3.66
N ARG A 105 -21.17 2.42 3.47
CA ARG A 105 -21.30 3.89 3.45
C ARG A 105 -20.99 4.50 4.82
N ALA A 106 -21.58 3.97 5.89
CA ALA A 106 -21.33 4.45 7.26
C ALA A 106 -19.86 4.24 7.65
N TYR A 107 -19.31 3.05 7.35
CA TYR A 107 -17.89 2.77 7.61
C TYR A 107 -16.95 3.74 6.87
N ARG A 108 -17.22 4.01 5.59
CA ARG A 108 -16.44 4.94 4.79
C ARG A 108 -16.54 6.37 5.32
N ALA A 109 -17.73 6.80 5.75
CA ALA A 109 -17.94 8.11 6.38
C ALA A 109 -17.14 8.23 7.69
N GLY A 110 -17.14 7.19 8.53
CA GLY A 110 -16.34 7.13 9.75
C GLY A 110 -14.83 7.26 9.49
N ILE A 111 -14.31 6.54 8.49
CA ILE A 111 -12.91 6.68 8.08
C ILE A 111 -12.60 8.10 7.60
N ALA A 112 -13.47 8.67 6.75
CA ALA A 112 -13.27 10.02 6.23
C ALA A 112 -13.23 11.06 7.37
N LEU A 113 -14.18 10.98 8.31
CA LEU A 113 -14.23 11.87 9.48
C LEU A 113 -12.95 11.74 10.34
N ALA A 114 -12.55 10.51 10.68
CA ALA A 114 -11.35 10.28 11.48
C ALA A 114 -10.09 10.78 10.75
N ALA A 115 -9.98 10.56 9.45
CA ALA A 115 -8.87 11.05 8.64
C ALA A 115 -8.80 12.58 8.60
N THR A 116 -9.94 13.25 8.43
CA THR A 116 -10.03 14.73 8.46
C THR A 116 -9.60 15.29 9.81
N LEU A 117 -10.03 14.67 10.92
CA LEU A 117 -9.62 15.12 12.26
C LEU A 117 -8.12 14.90 12.52
N VAL A 118 -7.56 13.79 12.04
CA VAL A 118 -6.11 13.55 12.09
C VAL A 118 -5.35 14.58 11.26
N TRP A 119 -5.86 14.94 10.09
CA TRP A 119 -5.28 15.99 9.25
C TRP A 119 -5.27 17.32 10.00
N ILE A 120 -6.44 17.83 10.41
CA ILE A 120 -6.56 19.14 11.07
C ILE A 120 -5.62 19.25 12.28
N LYS A 121 -5.56 18.20 13.11
CA LYS A 121 -4.66 18.16 14.26
C LYS A 121 -3.18 18.16 13.86
N THR A 122 -2.81 17.54 12.74
CA THR A 122 -1.42 17.50 12.27
C THR A 122 -0.98 18.86 11.74
N ASP A 123 -1.84 19.57 11.02
CA ASP A 123 -1.54 20.92 10.52
C ASP A 123 -1.47 21.93 11.66
N LEU A 124 -2.40 21.89 12.62
CA LEU A 124 -2.36 22.77 13.80
C LEU A 124 -1.10 22.59 14.66
N ILE A 125 -0.53 21.38 14.70
CA ILE A 125 0.69 21.08 15.49
C ILE A 125 1.97 21.42 14.72
N ASN A 126 1.97 21.36 13.39
CA ASN A 126 3.15 21.66 12.56
C ASN A 126 3.25 23.14 12.15
N THR A 127 2.27 23.98 12.51
CA THR A 127 2.26 25.42 12.21
C THR A 127 2.54 26.29 13.46
N ALA A 128 2.89 25.69 14.59
CA ALA A 128 3.31 26.35 15.83
C ALA A 128 4.78 26.02 16.12
#